data_AF-A0A821M0W6-F1
#
_entry.id   AF-A0A821M0W6-F1
#
_cell.length_a   1.000
_cell.length_b   1.000
_cell.length_c   1.000
_cell.angle_alpha   90.00
_cell.angle_beta   90.00
_cell.angle_gamma   90.00
#
_symmetry.space_group_name_H-M   'P 1'
#
loop_
_entity.id
_entity.type
_entity.pdbx_description
1 polymer ?
#
loop_
_entity_poly.entity_id
_entity_poly.type
_entity_poly.pdbx_seq_one_letter_code
_entity_poly.pdbx_strand_id
1 'polypeptide(L)'
;YANKYKRLRKLAKTKIEKRQEEYWDEICEEIESSVKLNDLANPFNNIRRLSGKRKRMENMPIKDKHGKLILNSTDQLERWREFFDHLLNVSTAVDLQLIDHIKIKRIKKNEEERQNMQPTISEVRKALNQMKSRKAPGNDEITADLLKAGGEPVIKWLHEISSDVSKQEEMVINNCATIIEVFHCSA
;
A
#
# COMPACT_ATOMS: atom_id res chain seq x y z
N TYR A 1 -8.02 -34.58 -54.77
CA TYR A 1 -8.52 -33.60 -53.77
C TYR A 1 -7.85 -33.73 -52.39
N ALA A 2 -7.82 -34.90 -51.76
CA ALA A 2 -7.25 -35.09 -50.40
C ALA A 2 -5.78 -34.63 -50.22
N ASN A 3 -4.90 -34.87 -51.21
CA ASN A 3 -3.50 -34.45 -51.13
C ASN A 3 -3.30 -32.93 -51.22
N LYS A 4 -4.17 -32.22 -51.96
CA LYS A 4 -4.16 -30.75 -52.04
C LYS A 4 -4.58 -30.14 -50.70
N TYR A 5 -5.62 -30.68 -50.07
CA TYR A 5 -6.09 -30.25 -48.75
C TYR A 5 -5.01 -30.46 -47.67
N LYS A 6 -4.37 -31.64 -47.62
CA LYS A 6 -3.28 -31.91 -46.67
C LYS A 6 -2.11 -30.93 -46.80
N ARG A 7 -1.70 -30.61 -48.04
CA ARG A 7 -0.64 -29.62 -48.31
C ARG A 7 -1.02 -28.22 -47.83
N LEU A 8 -2.22 -27.75 -48.17
CA LEU A 8 -2.71 -26.44 -47.76
C LEU A 8 -2.84 -26.31 -46.24
N ARG A 9 -3.33 -27.36 -45.55
CA ARG A 9 -3.42 -27.38 -44.09
C ARG A 9 -2.05 -27.31 -43.43
N LYS A 10 -1.05 -28.02 -43.95
CA LYS A 10 0.34 -27.96 -43.45
C LYS A 10 0.92 -26.55 -43.62
N LEU A 11 0.74 -25.96 -44.81
CA LEU A 11 1.23 -24.62 -45.11
C LEU A 11 0.56 -23.55 -44.23
N ALA A 12 -0.75 -23.66 -43.99
CA ALA A 12 -1.47 -22.79 -43.08
C ALA A 12 -0.95 -22.93 -41.64
N LYS A 13 -0.74 -24.16 -41.16
CA LYS A 13 -0.18 -24.42 -39.83
C LYS A 13 1.20 -23.77 -39.67
N THR A 14 2.11 -23.98 -40.61
CA THR A 14 3.46 -23.39 -40.58
C THR A 14 3.42 -21.86 -40.60
N LYS A 15 2.51 -21.25 -41.39
CA LYS A 15 2.34 -19.79 -41.38
C LYS A 15 1.82 -19.26 -40.04
N ILE A 16 0.90 -19.99 -39.41
CA ILE A 16 0.36 -19.61 -38.09
C ILE A 16 1.46 -19.70 -37.03
N GLU A 17 2.21 -20.79 -37.00
CA GLU A 17 3.34 -20.98 -36.08
C GLU A 17 4.38 -19.87 -36.25
N LYS A 18 4.75 -19.56 -37.49
CA LYS A 18 5.69 -18.47 -37.78
C LYS A 18 5.16 -17.11 -37.31
N ARG A 19 3.88 -16.80 -37.55
CA ARG A 19 3.30 -15.52 -37.08
C ARG A 19 3.22 -15.45 -35.55
N GLN A 20 3.02 -16.59 -34.88
CA GLN A 20 3.04 -16.64 -33.41
C GLN A 20 4.44 -16.35 -32.87
N GLU A 21 5.48 -16.91 -33.47
CA GLU A 21 6.88 -16.64 -33.11
C GLU A 21 7.23 -15.16 -33.33
N GLU A 22 6.95 -14.63 -34.53
CA GLU A 22 7.15 -13.21 -34.85
C GLU A 22 6.41 -12.27 -33.88
N TYR A 23 5.21 -12.63 -33.45
CA TYR A 23 4.45 -11.87 -32.46
C TYR A 23 5.13 -11.85 -31.08
N TRP A 24 5.68 -12.97 -30.63
CA TRP A 24 6.37 -13.03 -29.34
C TRP A 24 7.69 -12.25 -29.37
N ASP A 25 8.41 -12.28 -30.49
CA ASP A 25 9.62 -11.50 -30.69
C ASP A 25 9.32 -9.99 -30.64
N GLU A 26 8.28 -9.54 -31.36
CA GLU A 26 7.81 -8.14 -31.35
C GLU A 26 7.53 -7.63 -29.92
N ILE A 27 6.87 -8.45 -29.09
CA ILE A 27 6.56 -8.13 -27.70
C ILE A 27 7.83 -8.05 -26.84
N CYS A 28 8.76 -8.98 -27.01
CA CYS A 28 10.03 -8.98 -26.28
C CYS A 28 10.84 -7.72 -26.60
N GLU A 29 10.95 -7.36 -27.88
CA GLU A 29 11.64 -6.15 -28.33
C GLU A 29 11.00 -4.87 -27.75
N GLU A 30 9.66 -4.79 -27.72
CA GLU A 30 8.94 -3.65 -27.14
C GLU A 30 9.23 -3.50 -25.64
N ILE A 31 9.21 -4.62 -24.90
CA ILE A 31 9.52 -4.64 -23.47
C ILE A 31 10.97 -4.21 -23.21
N GLU A 32 11.93 -4.80 -23.93
CA GLU A 32 13.35 -4.48 -23.78
C GLU A 32 13.65 -3.02 -24.11
N SER A 33 13.06 -2.50 -25.18
CA SER A 33 13.24 -1.11 -25.61
C SER A 33 12.66 -0.14 -24.57
N SER A 34 11.50 -0.45 -24.01
CA SER A 34 10.88 0.36 -22.96
C SER A 34 11.73 0.40 -21.67
N VAL A 35 12.30 -0.74 -21.29
CA VAL A 35 13.23 -0.82 -20.14
C VAL A 35 14.49 0.01 -20.39
N LYS A 36 15.07 -0.05 -21.59
CA LYS A 36 16.24 0.78 -21.97
C LYS A 36 15.92 2.28 -21.91
N LEU A 37 14.70 2.67 -22.24
CA LEU A 37 14.20 4.05 -22.17
C LEU A 37 13.71 4.45 -20.78
N ASN A 38 13.85 3.57 -19.77
CA ASN A 38 13.39 3.77 -18.39
C ASN A 38 11.87 4.04 -18.25
N ASP A 39 11.07 3.60 -19.24
CA ASP A 39 9.61 3.54 -19.14
C ASP A 39 9.21 2.19 -18.55
N LEU A 40 9.11 2.15 -17.22
CA LEU A 40 8.68 0.95 -16.51
C LEU A 40 7.18 0.67 -16.69
N ALA A 41 6.35 1.64 -17.07
CA ALA A 41 4.91 1.44 -17.16
C ALA A 41 4.53 0.52 -18.32
N ASN A 42 5.22 0.67 -19.46
CA ASN A 42 4.96 -0.14 -20.65
C ASN A 42 5.18 -1.65 -20.43
N PRO A 43 6.34 -2.12 -19.91
CA PRO A 43 6.54 -3.54 -19.58
C PRO A 43 5.46 -4.13 -18.68
N PHE A 44 5.05 -3.44 -17.61
CA PHE A 44 4.02 -3.93 -16.71
C PHE A 44 2.63 -4.01 -17.37
N ASN A 45 2.29 -3.04 -18.23
CA ASN A 45 1.04 -3.05 -18.98
C ASN A 45 1.01 -4.19 -20.01
N ASN A 46 2.12 -4.42 -20.71
CA ASN A 46 2.27 -5.51 -21.66
C ASN A 46 2.13 -6.87 -20.96
N ILE A 47 2.84 -7.10 -19.85
CA ILE A 47 2.71 -8.31 -19.03
C ILE A 47 1.27 -8.48 -18.53
N ARG A 48 0.63 -7.41 -18.06
CA ARG A 48 -0.76 -7.46 -17.58
C ARG A 48 -1.73 -7.87 -18.69
N ARG A 49 -1.58 -7.34 -19.90
CA ARG A 49 -2.37 -7.71 -21.09
C ARG A 49 -2.19 -9.19 -21.42
N LEU A 50 -0.95 -9.68 -21.42
CA LEU A 50 -0.61 -11.06 -21.79
C LEU A 50 -1.00 -12.09 -20.73
N SER A 51 -0.92 -11.72 -19.45
CA SER A 51 -1.30 -12.58 -18.31
C SER A 51 -2.80 -12.90 -18.24
N GLY A 52 -3.61 -12.26 -19.09
CA GLY A 52 -5.06 -12.37 -19.10
C GLY A 52 -5.70 -11.74 -17.86
N LYS A 53 -7.04 -11.72 -17.84
CA LYS A 53 -7.77 -11.42 -16.59
C LYS A 53 -7.53 -12.60 -15.66
N ARG A 54 -6.76 -12.43 -14.58
CA ARG A 54 -6.81 -13.37 -13.46
C ARG A 54 -8.29 -13.52 -13.11
N LYS A 55 -8.81 -14.74 -13.18
CA LYS A 55 -10.15 -15.05 -12.68
C LYS A 55 -10.10 -14.66 -11.21
N ARG A 56 -10.65 -13.49 -10.86
CA ARG A 56 -10.80 -13.11 -9.46
C ARG A 56 -11.59 -14.27 -8.85
N MET A 57 -11.01 -14.95 -7.86
CA MET A 57 -11.77 -15.90 -7.08
C MET A 57 -12.72 -15.05 -6.23
N GLU A 58 -13.83 -14.61 -6.83
CA GLU A 58 -14.76 -13.68 -6.19
C GLU A 58 -15.44 -14.31 -4.97
N ASN A 59 -15.32 -15.62 -4.78
CA ASN A 59 -15.87 -16.35 -3.64
C ASN A 59 -14.86 -17.39 -3.14
N MET A 60 -13.69 -16.96 -2.65
CA MET A 60 -12.82 -17.89 -1.93
C MET A 60 -13.58 -18.36 -0.66
N PRO A 61 -13.86 -19.67 -0.52
CA PRO A 61 -14.65 -20.15 0.60
C PRO A 61 -13.86 -20.00 1.89
N ILE A 62 -14.49 -19.40 2.91
CA ILE A 62 -13.89 -19.26 4.25
C ILE A 62 -14.46 -20.35 5.17
N LYS A 63 -13.80 -20.62 6.29
CA LYS A 63 -14.32 -21.56 7.29
C LYS A 63 -15.07 -20.83 8.40
N ASP A 64 -16.19 -21.41 8.83
CA ASP A 64 -16.86 -21.02 10.07
C ASP A 64 -16.04 -21.45 11.30
N LYS A 65 -16.52 -21.10 12.49
CA LYS A 65 -15.88 -21.47 13.78
C LYS A 65 -15.77 -22.99 14.02
N HIS A 66 -16.56 -23.79 13.32
CA HIS A 66 -16.59 -25.25 13.42
C HIS A 66 -15.85 -25.93 12.25
N GLY A 67 -15.21 -25.15 11.37
CA GLY A 67 -14.43 -25.65 10.24
C GLY A 67 -15.24 -25.94 8.96
N LYS A 68 -16.53 -25.62 8.92
CA LYS A 68 -17.40 -25.78 7.74
C LYS A 68 -17.16 -24.65 6.74
N LEU A 69 -17.15 -24.98 5.45
CA LEU A 69 -16.95 -23.99 4.39
C LEU A 69 -18.19 -23.13 4.15
N ILE A 70 -17.98 -21.81 4.09
CA ILE A 70 -18.96 -20.78 3.78
C ILE A 70 -18.66 -20.24 2.37
N LEU A 71 -19.64 -20.38 1.47
CA LEU A 71 -19.52 -19.93 0.07
C LEU A 71 -20.33 -18.67 -0.25
N ASN A 72 -21.35 -18.34 0.56
CA ASN A 72 -22.23 -17.20 0.34
C ASN A 72 -21.58 -15.90 0.82
N SER A 73 -21.63 -14.84 0.00
CA SER A 73 -20.99 -13.55 0.34
C SER A 73 -21.53 -12.92 1.63
N THR A 74 -22.85 -12.99 1.89
CA THR A 74 -23.45 -12.45 3.12
C THR A 74 -22.93 -13.15 4.36
N ASP A 75 -22.96 -14.48 4.38
CA ASP A 75 -22.47 -15.31 5.48
C ASP A 75 -20.96 -15.10 5.70
N GLN A 76 -20.20 -14.83 4.63
CA GLN A 76 -18.78 -14.50 4.74
C GLN A 76 -18.56 -13.17 5.48
N LEU A 77 -19.36 -12.14 5.18
CA LEU A 77 -19.28 -10.85 5.87
C LEU A 77 -19.66 -10.96 7.34
N GLU A 78 -20.68 -11.74 7.67
CA GLU A 78 -21.05 -12.02 9.06
C GLU A 78 -19.92 -12.73 9.81
N ARG A 79 -19.32 -13.75 9.19
CA ARG A 79 -18.18 -14.45 9.78
C ARG A 79 -16.97 -13.54 9.99
N TRP A 80 -16.71 -12.61 9.06
CA TRP A 80 -15.66 -11.59 9.23
C TRP A 80 -15.97 -10.65 10.39
N ARG A 81 -17.22 -10.19 10.52
CA ARG A 81 -17.67 -9.36 11.64
C ARG A 81 -17.43 -10.08 12.97
N GLU A 82 -17.91 -11.32 13.11
CA GLU A 82 -17.70 -12.13 14.31
C GLU A 82 -16.21 -12.33 14.62
N PHE A 83 -15.39 -12.62 13.60
CA PHE A 83 -13.96 -12.83 13.77
C PHE A 83 -13.26 -11.59 14.31
N PHE A 84 -13.51 -10.43 13.71
CA PHE A 84 -12.88 -9.18 14.14
C PHE A 84 -13.43 -8.67 15.47
N ASP A 85 -14.72 -8.87 15.74
CA ASP A 85 -15.31 -8.54 17.04
C ASP A 85 -14.59 -9.30 18.16
N HIS A 86 -14.45 -10.62 18.04
CA HIS A 86 -13.73 -11.41 19.04
C HIS A 86 -12.23 -11.10 19.11
N LEU A 87 -11.59 -10.76 17.99
CA LEU A 87 -10.15 -10.48 17.95
C LEU A 87 -9.81 -9.10 18.54
N LEU A 88 -10.65 -8.09 18.26
CA LEU A 88 -10.36 -6.69 18.58
C LEU A 88 -11.06 -6.22 19.87
N ASN A 89 -12.25 -6.73 20.16
CA ASN A 89 -13.03 -6.35 21.34
C ASN A 89 -12.78 -7.28 22.52
N VAL A 90 -11.52 -7.74 22.67
CA VAL A 90 -11.11 -8.45 23.88
C VAL A 90 -11.03 -7.41 25.00
N SER A 91 -11.92 -7.52 25.98
CA SER A 91 -11.80 -6.82 27.26
C SER A 91 -10.57 -7.37 27.98
N THR A 92 -9.41 -6.79 27.69
CA THR A 92 -8.23 -6.99 28.51
C THR A 92 -8.47 -6.20 29.79
N ALA A 93 -8.73 -6.91 30.89
CA ALA A 93 -8.55 -6.33 32.21
C ALA A 93 -7.05 -6.10 32.39
N VAL A 94 -6.57 -4.94 31.93
CA VAL A 94 -5.20 -4.52 32.17
C VAL A 94 -5.10 -4.27 33.66
N ASP A 95 -4.46 -5.20 34.37
CA ASP A 95 -4.15 -5.00 35.78
C ASP A 95 -3.16 -3.84 35.88
N LEU A 96 -3.66 -2.69 36.33
CA LEU A 96 -2.85 -1.49 36.50
C LEU A 96 -1.70 -1.73 37.49
N GLN A 97 -1.86 -2.68 38.42
CA GLN A 97 -0.77 -3.08 39.31
C GLN A 97 0.37 -3.71 38.51
N LEU A 98 0.10 -4.46 37.44
CA LEU A 98 1.12 -5.05 36.59
C LEU A 98 1.90 -3.99 35.81
N ILE A 99 1.26 -2.87 35.42
CA ILE A 99 1.92 -1.75 34.72
C ILE A 99 3.03 -1.15 35.60
N ASP A 100 2.77 -0.95 36.90
CA ASP A 100 3.76 -0.42 37.83
C ASP A 100 4.99 -1.34 38.00
N HIS A 101 4.81 -2.65 37.77
CA HIS A 101 5.89 -3.62 37.79
C HIS A 101 6.66 -3.73 36.45
N ILE A 102 6.17 -3.10 35.37
CA ILE A 102 6.89 -3.03 34.10
C ILE A 102 8.10 -2.10 34.29
N LYS A 103 9.28 -2.70 34.42
CA LYS A 103 10.55 -1.95 34.38
C LYS A 103 10.81 -1.44 32.97
N ILE A 104 10.25 -0.29 32.63
CA ILE A 104 10.61 0.45 31.42
C ILE A 104 12.06 0.89 31.58
N LYS A 105 12.94 0.51 30.64
CA LYS A 105 14.28 1.09 30.57
C LYS A 105 14.13 2.58 30.34
N ARG A 106 14.32 3.37 31.41
CA ARG A 106 14.41 4.83 31.28
C ARG A 106 15.52 5.13 30.28
N ILE A 107 15.19 5.88 29.25
CA ILE A 107 16.16 6.36 28.28
C ILE A 107 17.19 7.18 29.06
N LYS A 108 18.45 7.20 28.63
CA LYS A 108 19.45 8.04 29.28
C LYS A 108 18.94 9.48 29.26
N LYS A 109 19.10 10.24 30.34
CA LYS A 109 18.65 11.64 30.45
C LYS A 109 19.05 12.48 29.23
N ASN A 110 20.26 12.29 28.71
CA ASN A 110 20.75 12.98 27.52
C ASN A 110 19.95 12.67 26.24
N GLU A 111 19.37 11.49 26.13
CA GLU A 111 18.55 11.10 24.97
C GLU A 111 17.11 11.61 25.11
N GLU A 112 16.59 11.67 26.34
CA GLU A 112 15.31 12.33 26.66
C GLU A 112 15.38 13.84 26.33
N GLU A 113 16.46 14.51 26.73
CA GLU A 113 16.71 15.91 26.36
C GLU A 113 16.84 16.13 24.84
N ARG A 114 17.40 15.16 24.10
CA ARG A 114 17.48 15.22 22.64
C ARG A 114 16.13 15.04 21.96
N GLN A 115 15.28 14.16 22.49
CA GLN A 115 13.94 13.91 21.94
C GLN A 115 12.98 15.05 22.21
N ASN A 116 13.17 15.77 23.32
CA ASN A 116 12.37 16.94 23.69
C ASN A 116 12.86 18.24 23.03
N MET A 117 13.91 18.18 22.20
CA MET A 117 14.42 19.35 21.49
C MET A 117 13.54 19.67 20.28
N GLN A 118 13.26 20.96 20.11
CA GLN A 118 12.53 21.46 18.96
C GLN A 118 13.26 21.10 17.65
N PRO A 119 12.54 20.65 16.61
CA PRO A 119 13.16 20.30 15.34
C PRO A 119 13.80 21.52 14.70
N THR A 120 15.01 21.37 14.17
CA THR A 120 15.75 22.45 13.53
C THR A 120 15.34 22.57 12.06
N ILE A 121 15.43 23.78 11.46
CA ILE A 121 15.17 24.00 10.02
C ILE A 121 15.99 23.05 9.13
N SER A 122 17.24 22.75 9.51
CA SER A 122 18.11 21.82 8.80
C SER A 122 17.61 20.37 8.84
N GLU A 123 17.01 19.95 9.96
CA GLU A 123 16.42 18.62 10.14
C GLU A 123 15.16 18.48 9.30
N VAL A 124 14.30 19.49 9.30
CA VAL A 124 13.11 19.56 8.42
C VAL A 124 13.52 19.47 6.95
N ARG A 125 14.53 20.25 6.53
CA ARG A 125 15.07 20.18 5.16
C ARG A 125 15.61 18.79 4.82
N LYS A 126 16.35 18.17 5.75
CA LYS A 126 16.91 16.83 5.55
C LYS A 126 15.81 15.78 5.44
N ALA A 127 14.79 15.84 6.31
CA ALA A 127 13.64 14.95 6.29
C ALA A 127 12.87 15.08 4.97
N LEU A 128 12.58 16.31 4.53
CA LEU A 128 11.90 16.58 3.26
C LEU A 128 12.66 15.99 2.06
N ASN A 129 13.99 16.12 2.05
CA ASN A 129 14.83 15.54 0.99
C ASN A 129 14.86 14.01 1.01
N GLN A 130 14.75 13.38 2.20
CA GLN A 130 14.71 11.93 2.36
C GLN A 130 13.38 11.30 1.94
N MET A 131 12.30 12.08 1.84
CA MET A 131 11.00 11.57 1.39
C MET A 131 11.08 10.99 -0.02
N LYS A 132 10.41 9.87 -0.27
CA LYS A 132 10.39 9.23 -1.59
C LYS A 132 9.49 10.01 -2.55
N SER A 133 10.04 10.33 -3.72
CA SER A 133 9.30 10.96 -4.83
C SER A 133 8.38 9.96 -5.56
N ARG A 134 7.41 10.48 -6.31
CA ARG A 134 6.42 9.70 -7.10
C ARG A 134 5.56 8.75 -6.27
N LYS A 135 5.33 9.08 -5.01
CA LYS A 135 4.32 8.42 -4.17
C LYS A 135 2.97 9.06 -4.42
N ALA A 136 1.91 8.25 -4.36
CA ALA A 136 0.55 8.76 -4.40
C ALA A 136 0.34 9.72 -3.21
N PRO A 137 -0.39 10.82 -3.40
CA PRO A 137 -0.74 11.73 -2.30
C PRO A 137 -1.64 11.02 -1.27
N GLY A 138 -1.68 11.57 -0.04
CA GLY A 138 -2.64 11.17 0.96
C GLY A 138 -4.03 11.76 0.70
N ASN A 139 -4.90 11.70 1.71
CA ASN A 139 -6.23 12.32 1.66
C ASN A 139 -6.16 13.86 1.55
N ASP A 140 -5.00 14.44 1.84
CA ASP A 140 -4.69 15.86 1.70
C ASP A 140 -4.38 16.27 0.25
N GLU A 141 -4.28 15.32 -0.68
CA GLU A 141 -3.92 15.52 -2.08
C GLU A 141 -2.50 16.14 -2.29
N ILE A 142 -1.69 16.21 -1.22
CA ILE A 142 -0.34 16.79 -1.26
C ILE A 142 0.70 15.69 -1.50
N THR A 143 1.57 15.91 -2.49
CA THR A 143 2.67 14.98 -2.77
C THR A 143 3.99 15.47 -2.17
N ALA A 144 4.90 14.52 -1.89
CA ALA A 144 6.27 14.85 -1.48
C ALA A 144 7.00 15.72 -2.52
N ASP A 145 6.68 15.54 -3.81
CA ASP A 145 7.27 16.31 -4.91
C ASP A 145 6.80 17.76 -4.89
N LEU A 146 5.51 18.00 -4.55
CA LEU A 146 4.98 19.34 -4.38
C LEU A 146 5.67 20.08 -3.22
N LEU A 147 5.85 19.40 -2.09
CA LEU A 147 6.52 19.98 -0.91
C LEU A 147 7.99 20.31 -1.20
N LYS A 148 8.70 19.44 -1.93
CA LYS A 148 10.08 19.68 -2.36
C LYS A 148 10.18 20.86 -3.34
N ALA A 149 9.24 20.98 -4.27
CA ALA A 149 9.20 22.07 -5.24
C ALA A 149 8.96 23.45 -4.61
N GLY A 150 8.31 23.49 -3.45
CA GLY A 150 8.02 24.73 -2.72
C GLY A 150 9.23 25.45 -2.12
N GLY A 151 10.40 24.82 -2.06
CA GLY A 151 11.65 25.46 -1.66
C GLY A 151 11.66 26.00 -0.23
N GLU A 152 12.44 27.07 0.00
CA GLU A 152 12.67 27.62 1.34
C GLU A 152 11.40 28.10 2.08
N PRO A 153 10.41 28.73 1.43
CA PRO A 153 9.16 29.12 2.08
C PRO A 153 8.41 27.93 2.70
N VAL A 154 8.33 26.80 1.99
CA VAL A 154 7.67 25.59 2.49
C VAL A 154 8.45 24.95 3.63
N ILE A 155 9.78 24.98 3.57
CA ILE A 155 10.63 24.47 4.66
C ILE A 155 10.40 25.27 5.95
N LYS A 156 10.31 26.61 5.85
CA LYS A 156 10.02 27.48 7.00
C LYS A 156 8.63 27.22 7.58
N TRP A 157 7.63 27.11 6.72
CA TRP A 157 6.26 26.79 7.13
C TRP A 157 6.16 25.42 7.82
N LEU A 158 6.80 24.39 7.27
CA LEU A 158 6.86 23.06 7.90
C LEU A 158 7.58 23.08 9.25
N HIS A 159 8.63 23.90 9.38
CA HIS A 159 9.34 24.07 10.64
C HIS A 159 8.49 24.76 11.71
N GLU A 160 7.72 25.79 11.35
CA GLU A 160 6.78 26.45 12.25
C GLU A 160 5.73 25.46 12.79
N ILE A 161 5.07 24.71 11.89
CA ILE A 161 4.09 23.69 12.30
C ILE A 161 4.73 22.61 13.18
N SER A 162 5.91 22.12 12.81
CA SER A 162 6.59 21.08 13.59
C SER A 162 7.01 21.57 14.97
N SER A 163 7.39 22.85 15.07
CA SER A 163 7.73 23.49 16.35
C SER A 163 6.49 23.64 17.24
N ASP A 164 5.36 24.03 16.64
CA ASP A 164 4.10 24.22 17.37
C ASP A 164 3.57 22.89 17.92
N VAL A 165 3.57 21.82 17.10
CA VAL A 165 3.22 20.46 17.54
C VAL A 165 4.13 19.98 18.68
N SER A 166 5.44 20.25 18.58
CA SER A 166 6.40 19.82 19.60
C SER A 166 6.25 20.59 20.93
N LYS A 167 5.72 21.83 20.92
CA LYS A 167 5.45 22.60 22.16
C LYS A 167 4.14 22.21 22.83
N GLN A 168 3.15 21.83 22.03
CA GLN A 168 1.82 21.54 22.54
C GLN A 168 1.70 20.12 23.11
N GLU A 169 2.63 19.20 22.81
CA GLU A 169 2.55 17.74 23.09
C GLU A 169 1.22 17.07 22.66
N GLU A 170 0.29 17.83 22.10
CA GLU A 170 -0.92 17.40 21.47
C GLU A 170 -0.66 17.28 19.97
N MET A 171 -0.89 16.07 19.43
CA MET A 171 -1.06 15.95 17.98
C MET A 171 -2.18 16.90 17.57
N VAL A 172 -1.99 17.61 16.45
CA VAL A 172 -3.08 18.28 15.76
C VAL A 172 -4.10 17.19 15.38
N ILE A 173 -5.15 17.05 16.19
CA ILE A 173 -6.29 16.16 15.92
C ILE A 173 -7.14 16.82 14.84
N ASN A 174 -6.57 16.97 13.64
CA ASN A 174 -7.33 17.29 12.45
C ASN A 174 -7.69 15.97 11.77
N ASN A 175 -8.84 15.41 12.15
CA ASN A 175 -9.56 14.34 11.46
C ASN A 175 -8.70 13.23 10.84
N CYS A 176 -7.81 12.63 11.63
CA CYS A 176 -7.44 11.24 11.40
C CYS A 176 -8.64 10.37 11.77
N ALA A 177 -9.57 10.18 10.84
CA ALA A 177 -10.56 9.10 10.85
C ALA A 177 -9.89 7.70 10.70
N THR A 178 -8.75 7.51 11.33
CA THR A 178 -7.97 6.26 11.38
C THR A 178 -7.66 5.84 12.82
N ILE A 179 -8.03 6.64 13.83
CA ILE A 179 -8.25 6.11 15.18
C ILE A 179 -9.77 5.99 15.33
N ILE A 180 -10.21 4.74 15.22
CA ILE A 180 -11.58 4.26 15.29
C ILE A 180 -12.39 5.09 16.32
N GLU A 181 -13.29 5.95 15.83
CA GLU A 181 -14.49 6.29 16.60
C GLU A 181 -15.29 4.99 16.75
N VAL A 182 -15.02 4.27 17.83
CA VAL A 182 -15.84 3.14 18.26
C VAL A 182 -17.16 3.76 18.72
N PHE A 183 -18.09 3.87 17.78
CA PHE A 183 -19.54 3.97 17.94
C PHE A 183 -20.00 4.24 19.39
N HIS A 184 -20.02 5.50 19.79
CA HIS A 184 -21.04 5.95 20.73
C HIS A 184 -22.33 6.17 19.94
N CYS A 185 -23.14 5.11 19.84
CA CYS A 185 -24.54 5.24 19.50
C CYS A 185 -25.31 5.15 20.81
N SER A 186 -25.65 6.31 21.38
CA SER A 186 -26.60 6.42 22.49
C SER A 186 -28.01 6.09 21.99
N ALA A 187 -28.73 5.26 22.75
CA ALA A 187 -30.18 5.32 22.84
C ALA A 187 -30.56 6.26 23.98
#